data_AF-G0R563-F1
#
_entry.id   AF-G0R563-F1
#
_cell.length_a   1.000
_cell.length_b   1.000
_cell.length_c   1.000
_cell.angle_alpha   90.00
_cell.angle_beta   90.00
_cell.angle_gamma   90.00
#
_symmetry.space_group_name_H-M   'P 1'
#
loop_
_entity.id
_entity.type
_entity.pdbx_description
1 polymer ?
#
loop_
_entity_poly.entity_id
_entity_poly.type
_entity_poly.pdbx_seq_one_letter_code
_entity_poly.pdbx_strand_id
1 'polypeptide(L)'
;MFQSEMFTTQMLIEYLFKKFFQEQIHEYLVNKLYTLSHKDLDFYLTQIIYLTIIKQSSKLDKFLCDLSKQNILFYYKTAWIIQAYSECCKLYTNEAWKIQIKKFQRQIEGEMVNSALVRIAEDYFVCFNTKKRAPYKIVIETIDLNEIKENIDFFEKLNKKQTFDQNNQDFIDQLNEIKYQFDSNEEKKEKYKGFAKWAKLKKKEIEQKTVYQKDSNKNIKEIEFPRTFEPWGELWEDQQQIIRESSPFSFMKSYKIRPIIVKGGDDLRQEYIAMQLIQKFSEIFKNANIPLYLRPYEIIVTSPNSGFIEFLPNTLSLDYIKKHVPNYNSLNDFYQITFGDYFEEAQKNFVESLAGYSLICYLLQIKDRHNGNILIDNVGHIIHIDFGFIFSIAPGGIKFETANFKLTNEYVSLMGGRNSDQFGYFKSLMVRGFIEIKKHINTFVCLLQIMMEQTNMQCFVDFDLATFRDRFKENSTDQGMTNGIFI
;
A
#
# COMPACT_ATOMS: atom_id res chain seq x y z
N MET A 1 35.96 -3.33 1.53
CA MET A 1 34.85 -2.59 0.87
C MET A 1 33.49 -2.96 1.46
N PHE A 2 33.08 -4.24 1.44
CA PHE A 2 31.75 -4.68 1.94
C PHE A 2 31.52 -4.63 3.46
N GLN A 3 32.57 -4.36 4.24
CA GLN A 3 32.50 -4.20 5.70
C GLN A 3 32.56 -2.72 6.15
N SER A 4 32.55 -1.79 5.19
CA SER A 4 32.56 -0.35 5.49
C SER A 4 31.20 0.08 6.06
N GLU A 5 31.19 1.04 6.99
CA GLU A 5 29.97 1.72 7.45
C GLU A 5 29.23 2.43 6.31
N MET A 6 29.93 2.74 5.22
CA MET A 6 29.34 3.33 4.01
C MET A 6 28.63 2.30 3.12
N PHE A 7 28.64 1.00 3.46
CA PHE A 7 28.02 -0.05 2.67
C PHE A 7 26.51 -0.12 2.95
N THR A 8 25.73 0.54 2.09
CA THR A 8 24.27 0.63 2.24
C THR A 8 23.55 -0.60 1.69
N THR A 9 22.29 -0.79 2.09
CA THR A 9 21.41 -1.82 1.51
C THR A 9 21.30 -1.69 -0.01
N GLN A 10 21.24 -0.46 -0.54
CA GLN A 10 21.27 -0.23 -1.99
C GLN A 10 22.52 -0.85 -2.62
N MET A 11 23.70 -0.59 -2.05
CA MET A 11 24.95 -1.15 -2.57
C MET A 11 24.92 -2.67 -2.53
N LEU A 12 24.41 -3.27 -1.43
CA LEU A 12 24.25 -4.72 -1.33
C LEU A 12 23.42 -5.30 -2.49
N ILE A 13 22.25 -4.73 -2.77
CA ILE A 13 21.37 -5.17 -3.86
C ILE A 13 22.03 -4.93 -5.23
N GLU A 14 22.71 -3.80 -5.41
CA GLU A 14 23.43 -3.47 -6.64
C GLU A 14 24.57 -4.45 -6.92
N TYR A 15 25.36 -4.82 -5.90
CA TYR A 15 26.42 -5.82 -6.04
C TYR A 15 25.85 -7.21 -6.24
N LEU A 16 24.75 -7.57 -5.56
CA LEU A 16 24.07 -8.85 -5.75
C LEU A 16 23.64 -9.00 -7.21
N PHE A 17 23.15 -7.92 -7.83
CA PHE A 17 22.83 -7.87 -9.25
C PHE A 17 24.06 -7.96 -10.17
N LYS A 18 25.06 -7.10 -9.96
CA LYS A 18 26.22 -6.93 -10.86
C LYS A 18 27.24 -8.07 -10.76
N LYS A 19 27.34 -8.73 -9.59
CA LYS A 19 28.34 -9.76 -9.28
C LYS A 19 27.70 -11.13 -9.03
N PHE A 20 26.46 -11.33 -9.47
CA PHE A 20 25.66 -12.54 -9.25
C PHE A 20 26.40 -13.85 -9.56
N PHE A 21 27.14 -13.91 -10.67
CA PHE A 21 27.83 -15.14 -11.10
C PHE A 21 29.20 -15.35 -10.44
N GLN A 22 29.64 -14.46 -9.55
CA GLN A 22 30.89 -14.61 -8.80
C GLN A 22 30.59 -15.34 -7.49
N GLU A 23 30.66 -16.68 -7.50
CA GLU A 23 30.14 -17.57 -6.44
C GLU A 23 30.48 -17.13 -5.01
N GLN A 24 31.76 -16.88 -4.71
CA GLN A 24 32.20 -16.46 -3.37
C GLN A 24 31.61 -15.10 -2.95
N ILE A 25 31.50 -14.16 -3.90
CA ILE A 25 30.93 -12.84 -3.66
C ILE A 25 29.42 -12.96 -3.51
N HIS A 26 28.75 -13.73 -4.36
CA HIS A 26 27.32 -13.98 -4.28
C HIS A 26 26.93 -14.61 -2.93
N GLU A 27 27.66 -15.64 -2.49
CA GLU A 27 27.43 -16.25 -1.18
C GLU A 27 27.60 -15.26 -0.03
N TYR A 28 28.66 -14.45 -0.07
CA TYR A 28 28.86 -13.39 0.92
C TYR A 28 27.70 -12.38 0.94
N LEU A 29 27.22 -11.94 -0.23
CA LEU A 29 26.13 -10.96 -0.34
C LEU A 29 24.80 -11.54 0.11
N VAL A 30 24.48 -12.80 -0.23
CA VAL A 30 23.27 -13.48 0.27
C VAL A 30 23.31 -13.63 1.79
N ASN A 31 24.46 -14.00 2.37
CA ASN A 31 24.60 -14.06 3.83
C ASN A 31 24.40 -12.69 4.49
N LYS A 32 24.81 -11.60 3.83
CA LYS A 32 24.52 -10.24 4.30
C LYS A 32 23.04 -9.88 4.29
N LEU A 33 22.21 -10.46 3.42
CA LEU A 33 20.76 -10.20 3.40
C LEU A 33 20.09 -10.59 4.73
N TYR A 34 20.54 -11.67 5.39
CA TYR A 34 20.03 -12.07 6.71
C TYR A 34 20.30 -11.04 7.82
N THR A 35 21.19 -10.06 7.59
CA THR A 35 21.52 -9.00 8.57
C THR A 35 20.68 -7.74 8.39
N LEU A 36 19.85 -7.68 7.34
CA LEU A 36 19.02 -6.52 7.05
C LEU A 36 17.78 -6.48 7.94
N SER A 37 17.26 -5.27 8.17
CA SER A 37 15.99 -5.09 8.87
C SER A 37 14.82 -5.61 8.02
N HIS A 38 13.72 -6.03 8.64
CA HIS A 38 12.50 -6.40 7.89
C HIS A 38 11.98 -5.24 7.03
N LYS A 39 12.16 -3.99 7.46
CA LYS A 39 11.76 -2.82 6.66
C LYS A 39 12.57 -2.73 5.35
N ASP A 40 13.88 -2.91 5.43
CA ASP A 40 14.76 -2.88 4.26
C ASP A 40 14.51 -4.07 3.34
N LEU A 41 14.31 -5.26 3.92
CA LEU A 41 13.96 -6.45 3.17
C LEU A 41 12.63 -6.30 2.44
N ASP A 42 11.61 -5.74 3.09
CA ASP A 42 10.30 -5.50 2.47
C ASP A 42 10.39 -4.53 1.30
N PHE A 43 11.18 -3.45 1.46
CA PHE A 43 11.38 -2.49 0.38
C PHE A 43 12.08 -3.11 -0.84
N TYR A 44 13.11 -3.94 -0.66
CA TYR A 44 13.87 -4.57 -1.77
C TYR A 44 13.38 -5.97 -2.17
N LEU A 45 12.31 -6.46 -1.54
CA LEU A 45 11.84 -7.84 -1.68
C LEU A 45 11.58 -8.20 -3.14
N THR A 46 10.96 -7.28 -3.89
CA THR A 46 10.66 -7.46 -5.30
C THR A 46 11.92 -7.63 -6.13
N GLN A 47 12.96 -6.82 -5.92
CA GLN A 47 14.24 -6.97 -6.62
C GLN A 47 14.89 -8.30 -6.27
N ILE A 48 14.91 -8.70 -4.99
CA ILE A 48 15.52 -9.96 -4.54
C ILE A 48 14.83 -11.16 -5.21
N ILE A 49 13.49 -11.21 -5.16
CA ILE A 49 12.71 -12.27 -5.80
C ILE A 49 12.90 -12.25 -7.32
N TYR A 50 12.88 -11.07 -7.93
CA TYR A 50 13.06 -10.94 -9.38
C TYR A 50 14.42 -11.49 -9.82
N LEU A 51 15.50 -11.20 -9.10
CA LEU A 51 16.82 -11.78 -9.35
C LEU A 51 16.81 -13.31 -9.26
N THR A 52 16.10 -13.87 -8.28
CA THR A 52 15.90 -15.32 -8.16
C THR A 52 15.20 -15.89 -9.40
N ILE A 53 14.16 -15.21 -9.89
CA ILE A 53 13.43 -15.60 -11.10
C ILE A 53 14.34 -15.58 -12.34
N ILE A 54 15.12 -14.52 -12.54
CA ILE A 54 15.84 -14.31 -13.80
C ILE A 54 17.25 -14.93 -13.86
N LYS A 55 17.93 -15.11 -12.71
CA LYS A 55 19.32 -15.60 -12.67
C LYS A 55 19.49 -16.93 -11.93
N GLN A 56 18.47 -17.38 -11.20
CA GLN A 56 18.41 -18.65 -10.44
C GLN A 56 19.55 -18.81 -9.42
N SER A 57 19.20 -18.92 -8.14
CA SER A 57 20.21 -19.18 -7.10
C SER A 57 19.62 -19.97 -5.95
N SER A 58 20.13 -21.18 -5.75
CA SER A 58 19.77 -22.02 -4.60
C SER A 58 20.00 -21.35 -3.24
N LYS A 59 20.96 -20.42 -3.16
CA LYS A 59 21.24 -19.62 -1.95
C LYS A 59 20.14 -18.57 -1.73
N LEU A 60 19.69 -17.88 -2.78
CA LEU A 60 18.56 -16.96 -2.67
C LEU A 60 17.24 -17.69 -2.45
N ASP A 61 17.04 -18.85 -3.09
CA ASP A 61 15.88 -19.71 -2.86
C ASP A 61 15.77 -20.04 -1.37
N LYS A 62 16.89 -20.50 -0.77
CA LYS A 62 16.97 -20.80 0.66
C LYS A 62 16.69 -19.56 1.52
N PHE A 63 17.31 -18.43 1.20
CA PHE A 63 17.08 -17.17 1.91
C PHE A 63 15.60 -16.76 1.91
N LEU A 64 14.93 -16.83 0.76
CA LEU A 64 13.51 -16.49 0.64
C LEU A 64 12.61 -17.50 1.36
N CYS A 65 12.97 -18.79 1.37
CA CYS A 65 12.28 -19.80 2.18
C CYS A 65 12.42 -19.49 3.67
N ASP A 66 13.63 -19.25 4.15
CA ASP A 66 13.90 -18.93 5.56
C ASP A 66 13.18 -17.65 5.99
N LEU A 67 13.14 -16.62 5.13
CA LEU A 67 12.42 -15.37 5.38
C LEU A 67 10.90 -15.60 5.45
N SER A 68 10.36 -16.41 4.54
CA SER A 68 8.93 -16.77 4.51
C SER A 68 8.50 -17.55 5.76
N LYS A 69 9.39 -18.38 6.31
CA LYS A 69 9.17 -19.12 7.56
C LYS A 69 9.06 -18.22 8.79
N GLN A 70 9.82 -17.13 8.79
CA GLN A 70 9.86 -16.21 9.91
C GLN A 70 8.68 -15.23 9.90
N ASN A 71 8.10 -14.95 8.73
CA ASN A 71 7.07 -13.94 8.58
C ASN A 71 6.09 -14.26 7.44
N ILE A 72 4.83 -14.38 7.82
CA ILE A 72 3.68 -14.62 6.95
C ILE A 72 3.53 -13.59 5.82
N LEU A 73 3.82 -12.32 6.06
CA LEU A 73 3.72 -11.29 5.04
C LEU A 73 4.79 -11.50 3.96
N PHE A 74 6.01 -11.90 4.36
CA PHE A 74 7.06 -12.24 3.41
C PHE A 74 6.72 -13.51 2.62
N TYR A 75 6.09 -14.51 3.24
CA TYR A 75 5.57 -15.68 2.54
C TYR A 75 4.62 -15.29 1.40
N TYR A 76 3.55 -14.55 1.71
CA TYR A 76 2.54 -14.19 0.70
C TYR A 76 3.10 -13.28 -0.38
N LYS A 77 3.87 -12.25 0.00
CA LYS A 77 4.54 -11.39 -0.98
C LYS A 77 5.49 -12.20 -1.85
N THR A 78 6.23 -13.15 -1.30
CA THR A 78 7.15 -14.01 -2.07
C THR A 78 6.40 -14.87 -3.07
N ALA A 79 5.41 -15.65 -2.63
CA ALA A 79 4.62 -16.52 -3.49
C ALA A 79 3.94 -15.73 -4.63
N TRP A 80 3.30 -14.62 -4.28
CA TRP A 80 2.56 -13.81 -5.24
C TRP A 80 3.43 -13.02 -6.20
N ILE A 81 4.57 -12.48 -5.75
CA ILE A 81 5.53 -11.83 -6.66
C ILE A 81 6.12 -12.86 -7.62
N ILE A 82 6.45 -14.08 -7.18
CA ILE A 82 6.91 -15.14 -8.09
C ILE A 82 5.83 -15.40 -9.14
N GLN A 83 4.58 -15.59 -8.73
CA GLN A 83 3.48 -15.83 -9.67
C GLN A 83 3.30 -14.66 -10.66
N ALA A 84 3.30 -13.42 -10.17
CA ALA A 84 3.06 -12.24 -10.98
C ALA A 84 4.20 -11.96 -11.98
N TYR A 85 5.46 -12.17 -11.61
CA TYR A 85 6.61 -11.80 -12.44
C TYR A 85 7.13 -12.94 -13.33
N SER A 86 6.81 -14.20 -13.01
CA SER A 86 7.30 -15.34 -13.80
C SER A 86 6.74 -15.34 -15.24
N GLU A 87 5.47 -14.99 -15.44
CA GLU A 87 4.86 -14.96 -16.78
C GLU A 87 5.35 -13.80 -17.66
N CYS A 88 5.76 -12.67 -17.07
CA CYS A 88 6.37 -11.58 -17.83
C CYS A 88 7.88 -11.74 -18.03
N CYS A 89 8.49 -12.83 -17.53
CA CYS A 89 9.90 -13.11 -17.79
C CYS A 89 10.09 -13.63 -19.23
N LYS A 90 11.08 -13.10 -19.96
CA LYS A 90 11.46 -13.57 -21.31
C LYS A 90 11.88 -15.04 -21.32
N LEU A 91 12.34 -15.57 -20.18
CA LEU A 91 12.71 -16.98 -20.01
C LEU A 91 11.50 -17.92 -19.86
N TYR A 92 10.27 -17.38 -19.78
CA TYR A 92 9.06 -18.19 -19.58
C TYR A 92 8.85 -19.23 -20.68
N THR A 93 9.37 -19.04 -21.89
CA THR A 93 9.28 -20.05 -22.97
C THR A 93 10.24 -21.23 -22.78
N ASN A 94 11.20 -21.15 -21.85
CA ASN A 94 12.17 -22.21 -21.57
C ASN A 94 11.61 -23.22 -20.56
N GLU A 95 11.43 -24.48 -20.99
CA GLU A 95 10.88 -25.55 -20.16
C GLU A 95 11.76 -25.93 -18.96
N ALA A 96 13.09 -25.92 -19.10
CA ALA A 96 13.99 -26.20 -17.98
C ALA A 96 13.86 -25.13 -16.89
N TRP A 97 13.78 -23.86 -17.31
CA TRP A 97 13.55 -22.73 -16.42
C TRP A 97 12.20 -22.84 -15.71
N LYS A 98 11.12 -23.19 -16.43
CA LYS A 98 9.77 -23.39 -15.84
C LYS A 98 9.79 -24.47 -14.77
N ILE A 99 10.47 -25.60 -15.01
CA ILE A 99 10.58 -26.69 -14.02
C ILE A 99 11.25 -26.18 -12.74
N GLN A 100 12.31 -25.39 -12.87
CA GLN A 100 13.03 -24.83 -11.73
C GLN A 100 12.18 -23.83 -10.94
N ILE A 101 11.48 -22.91 -11.61
CA ILE A 101 10.59 -21.95 -10.94
C ILE A 101 9.43 -22.67 -10.24
N LYS A 102 8.81 -23.67 -10.87
CA LYS A 102 7.77 -24.48 -10.23
C LYS A 102 8.30 -25.23 -9.00
N LYS A 103 9.55 -25.71 -9.05
CA LYS A 103 10.19 -26.32 -7.88
C LYS A 103 10.35 -25.31 -6.75
N PHE A 104 10.78 -24.08 -7.05
CA PHE A 104 10.92 -23.02 -6.07
C PHE A 104 9.55 -22.59 -5.49
N GLN A 105 8.52 -22.42 -6.33
CA GLN A 105 7.14 -22.15 -5.87
C GLN A 105 6.66 -23.20 -4.87
N ARG A 106 6.84 -24.50 -5.18
CA ARG A 106 6.48 -25.59 -4.27
C ARG A 106 7.24 -25.57 -2.94
N GLN A 107 8.50 -25.14 -2.95
CA GLN A 107 9.30 -25.00 -1.72
C GLN A 107 8.75 -23.91 -0.81
N ILE A 108 8.21 -22.83 -1.40
CA ILE A 108 7.51 -21.78 -0.64
C ILE A 108 6.16 -22.30 -0.16
N GLU A 109 5.34 -22.90 -1.04
CA GLU A 109 3.94 -23.31 -0.76
C GLU A 109 3.78 -24.40 0.33
N GLY A 110 4.83 -25.17 0.66
CA GLY A 110 4.76 -26.35 1.53
C GLY A 110 4.53 -26.11 3.02
N GLU A 111 4.32 -24.88 3.48
CA GLU A 111 4.26 -24.55 4.92
C GLU A 111 3.07 -23.62 5.22
N MET A 112 2.11 -24.12 6.02
CA MET A 112 0.81 -23.49 6.28
C MET A 112 0.84 -22.44 7.41
N VAL A 113 -0.18 -21.58 7.40
CA VAL A 113 -0.13 -20.16 7.75
C VAL A 113 -0.78 -19.83 9.13
N ASN A 114 -0.43 -18.67 9.73
CA ASN A 114 -0.86 -18.19 11.06
C ASN A 114 -1.77 -16.91 11.09
N SER A 115 -2.55 -16.58 10.05
CA SER A 115 -3.62 -15.56 10.17
C SER A 115 -4.90 -15.94 9.40
N ALA A 116 -6.06 -15.51 9.89
CA ALA A 116 -7.37 -15.83 9.30
C ALA A 116 -8.17 -14.56 8.98
N LEU A 117 -8.76 -14.55 7.78
CA LEU A 117 -9.90 -13.69 7.45
C LEU A 117 -11.12 -14.22 8.20
N VAL A 118 -11.72 -13.40 9.05
CA VAL A 118 -12.83 -13.86 9.91
C VAL A 118 -14.19 -13.29 9.54
N ARG A 119 -14.22 -12.14 8.86
CA ARG A 119 -15.46 -11.50 8.41
C ARG A 119 -15.18 -10.53 7.27
N ILE A 120 -16.13 -10.46 6.34
CA ILE A 120 -16.24 -9.42 5.33
C ILE A 120 -17.43 -8.55 5.75
N ALA A 121 -17.23 -7.24 5.87
CA ALA A 121 -18.30 -6.31 6.22
C ALA A 121 -19.04 -5.89 4.95
N GLU A 122 -20.01 -6.71 4.54
CA GLU A 122 -20.75 -6.59 3.27
C GLU A 122 -21.44 -5.23 3.10
N ASP A 123 -21.94 -4.64 4.18
CA ASP A 123 -22.62 -3.33 4.18
C ASP A 123 -21.73 -2.18 3.68
N TYR A 124 -20.40 -2.36 3.68
CA TYR A 124 -19.42 -1.37 3.23
C TYR A 124 -18.83 -1.69 1.85
N PHE A 125 -19.45 -2.60 1.11
CA PHE A 125 -19.09 -2.93 -0.26
C PHE A 125 -19.38 -1.76 -1.21
N VAL A 126 -18.41 -1.36 -2.03
CA VAL A 126 -18.61 -0.33 -3.06
C VAL A 126 -18.01 -0.78 -4.38
N CYS A 127 -18.79 -0.70 -5.45
CA CYS A 127 -18.32 -0.93 -6.81
C CYS A 127 -18.03 0.41 -7.51
N PHE A 128 -16.79 0.64 -7.95
CA PHE A 128 -16.40 1.94 -8.53
C PHE A 128 -16.78 2.10 -10.01
N ASN A 129 -17.18 1.04 -10.70
CA ASN A 129 -17.57 1.09 -12.12
C ASN A 129 -18.60 0.00 -12.46
N THR A 130 -19.40 0.15 -13.52
CA THR A 130 -20.37 -0.87 -13.97
C THR A 130 -19.84 -1.74 -15.11
N LYS A 131 -18.58 -1.57 -15.53
CA LYS A 131 -17.92 -2.41 -16.55
C LYS A 131 -17.60 -3.82 -16.02
N LYS A 132 -17.45 -4.80 -16.92
CA LYS A 132 -17.14 -6.22 -16.62
C LYS A 132 -15.88 -6.47 -15.76
N ARG A 133 -15.00 -5.48 -15.57
CA ARG A 133 -13.76 -5.54 -14.77
C ARG A 133 -13.67 -4.37 -13.80
N ALA A 134 -14.77 -4.07 -13.13
CA ALA A 134 -14.81 -2.95 -12.18
C ALA A 134 -13.96 -3.26 -10.94
N PRO A 135 -13.22 -2.27 -10.41
CA PRO A 135 -12.66 -2.38 -9.08
C PRO A 135 -13.77 -2.36 -8.02
N TYR A 136 -13.59 -3.14 -6.96
CA TYR A 136 -14.51 -3.19 -5.82
C TYR A 136 -13.77 -2.88 -4.52
N LYS A 137 -14.33 -1.99 -3.69
CA LYS A 137 -13.94 -1.81 -2.29
C LYS A 137 -14.62 -2.88 -1.45
N ILE A 138 -13.83 -3.60 -0.67
CA ILE A 138 -14.32 -4.46 0.41
C ILE A 138 -13.66 -4.07 1.72
N VAL A 139 -14.38 -4.28 2.82
CA VAL A 139 -13.83 -4.09 4.17
C VAL A 139 -13.72 -5.45 4.83
N ILE A 140 -12.51 -5.79 5.28
CA ILE A 140 -12.20 -7.09 5.85
C ILE A 140 -11.75 -6.98 7.31
N GLU A 141 -12.12 -7.99 8.08
CA GLU A 141 -11.72 -8.20 9.48
C GLU A 141 -10.75 -9.38 9.56
N THR A 142 -9.58 -9.16 10.16
CA THR A 142 -8.52 -10.18 10.25
C THR A 142 -8.01 -10.36 11.68
N ILE A 143 -7.62 -11.58 12.05
CA ILE A 143 -7.03 -11.96 13.34
C ILE A 143 -5.83 -12.89 13.14
N ASP A 144 -4.91 -12.90 14.11
CA ASP A 144 -3.83 -13.88 14.21
C ASP A 144 -4.35 -15.27 14.64
N LEU A 145 -4.01 -16.32 13.89
CA LEU A 145 -4.45 -17.70 14.20
C LEU A 145 -3.92 -18.20 15.55
N ASN A 146 -2.81 -17.67 16.07
CA ASN A 146 -2.34 -18.04 17.40
C ASN A 146 -3.28 -17.53 18.50
N GLU A 147 -3.86 -16.33 18.32
CA GLU A 147 -4.88 -15.80 19.23
C GLU A 147 -6.19 -16.60 19.13
N ILE A 148 -6.50 -17.12 17.94
CA ILE A 148 -7.62 -18.06 17.75
C ILE A 148 -7.36 -19.37 18.50
N LYS A 149 -6.14 -19.94 18.40
CA LYS A 149 -5.73 -21.17 19.12
C LYS A 149 -5.86 -21.03 20.64
N GLU A 150 -5.50 -19.87 21.19
CA GLU A 150 -5.66 -19.57 22.61
C GLU A 150 -7.12 -19.41 23.06
N ASN A 151 -8.04 -19.18 22.12
CA ASN A 151 -9.46 -18.89 22.37
C ASN A 151 -10.42 -19.91 21.71
N ILE A 152 -9.96 -21.10 21.30
CA ILE A 152 -10.75 -22.12 20.58
C ILE A 152 -12.12 -22.40 21.25
N ASP A 153 -12.14 -22.53 22.58
CA ASP A 153 -13.35 -22.80 23.36
C ASP A 153 -14.43 -21.71 23.26
N PHE A 154 -14.05 -20.47 22.91
CA PHE A 154 -14.97 -19.36 22.69
C PHE A 154 -15.60 -19.43 21.29
N PHE A 155 -14.81 -19.76 20.26
CA PHE A 155 -15.31 -19.92 18.90
C PHE A 155 -16.26 -21.12 18.77
N GLU A 156 -15.98 -22.23 19.46
CA GLU A 156 -16.92 -23.36 19.52
C GLU A 156 -18.26 -23.00 20.20
N LYS A 157 -18.29 -21.97 21.05
CA LYS A 157 -19.52 -21.47 21.71
C LYS A 157 -20.27 -20.45 20.86
N LEU A 158 -19.58 -19.63 20.06
CA LEU A 158 -20.20 -18.72 19.08
C LEU A 158 -20.95 -19.50 18.00
N ASN A 159 -20.33 -20.56 17.46
CA ASN A 159 -20.94 -21.42 16.44
C ASN A 159 -22.22 -22.13 16.90
N LYS A 160 -22.38 -22.39 18.21
CA LYS A 160 -23.59 -23.01 18.76
C LYS A 160 -24.77 -22.03 18.94
N LYS A 161 -24.54 -20.72 18.79
CA LYS A 161 -25.56 -19.68 18.98
C LYS A 161 -26.17 -19.12 17.69
N GLN A 162 -25.59 -19.42 16.52
CA GLN A 162 -26.18 -19.06 15.24
C GLN A 162 -26.98 -20.26 14.70
N THR A 163 -28.31 -20.15 14.77
CA THR A 163 -29.22 -21.06 14.06
C THR A 163 -29.07 -20.87 12.55
N PHE A 164 -28.98 -22.01 11.88
CA PHE A 164 -28.74 -22.25 10.46
C PHE A 164 -29.61 -21.42 9.49
N ASP A 165 -28.93 -20.75 8.55
CA ASP A 165 -29.42 -20.50 7.19
C ASP A 165 -28.45 -21.17 6.20
N GLN A 166 -29.00 -21.77 5.13
CA GLN A 166 -28.32 -22.71 4.21
C GLN A 166 -27.10 -22.17 3.45
N ASN A 167 -26.76 -20.89 3.57
CA ASN A 167 -25.64 -20.26 2.87
C ASN A 167 -24.28 -20.39 3.58
N ASN A 168 -24.24 -20.94 4.81
CA ASN A 168 -23.00 -21.09 5.60
C ASN A 168 -22.44 -22.52 5.65
N GLN A 169 -22.92 -23.42 4.78
CA GLN A 169 -22.38 -24.79 4.68
C GLN A 169 -20.90 -24.78 4.27
N ASP A 170 -20.48 -23.88 3.37
CA ASP A 170 -19.09 -23.74 2.91
C ASP A 170 -18.11 -23.34 4.04
N PHE A 171 -18.54 -22.51 4.98
CA PHE A 171 -17.73 -22.10 6.13
C PHE A 171 -17.60 -23.25 7.15
N ILE A 172 -18.66 -24.05 7.32
CA ILE A 172 -18.65 -25.26 8.15
C ILE A 172 -17.72 -26.31 7.54
N ASP A 173 -17.73 -26.46 6.21
CA ASP A 173 -16.86 -27.41 5.51
C ASP A 173 -15.39 -26.99 5.58
N GLN A 174 -15.07 -25.70 5.47
CA GLN A 174 -13.72 -25.18 5.71
C GLN A 174 -13.25 -25.36 7.15
N LEU A 175 -14.13 -25.13 8.14
CA LEU A 175 -13.82 -25.40 9.55
C LEU A 175 -13.63 -26.90 9.82
N ASN A 176 -14.35 -27.78 9.13
CA ASN A 176 -14.22 -29.22 9.25
C ASN A 176 -12.96 -29.76 8.54
N GLU A 177 -12.55 -29.17 7.42
CA GLU A 177 -11.26 -29.44 6.76
C GLU A 177 -10.08 -29.07 7.67
N ILE A 178 -10.17 -27.90 8.31
CA ILE A 178 -9.21 -27.46 9.32
C ILE A 178 -9.21 -28.44 10.49
N LYS A 179 -10.38 -28.87 10.97
CA LYS A 179 -10.52 -29.88 12.05
C LYS A 179 -9.89 -31.24 11.68
N TYR A 180 -10.08 -31.70 10.45
CA TYR A 180 -9.52 -32.97 9.95
C TYR A 180 -8.00 -32.93 9.87
N GLN A 181 -7.40 -31.79 9.56
CA GLN A 181 -5.95 -31.60 9.61
C GLN A 181 -5.41 -31.60 11.05
N PHE A 182 -6.23 -31.27 12.05
CA PHE A 182 -5.86 -31.27 13.47
C PHE A 182 -6.07 -32.62 14.17
N ASP A 183 -7.00 -33.46 13.72
CA ASP A 183 -7.36 -34.74 14.37
C ASP A 183 -6.35 -35.89 14.15
N SER A 184 -5.14 -35.60 13.65
CA SER A 184 -4.07 -36.59 13.50
C SER A 184 -3.21 -36.83 14.76
N ASN A 185 -3.59 -36.30 15.93
CA ASN A 185 -2.89 -36.58 17.19
C ASN A 185 -3.86 -36.67 18.39
N GLU A 186 -4.52 -37.82 18.54
CA GLU A 186 -5.19 -38.20 19.78
C GLU A 186 -4.18 -38.58 20.86
N GLU A 187 -4.18 -37.89 22.01
CA GLU A 187 -4.19 -38.54 23.33
C GLU A 187 -4.34 -37.54 24.49
N LYS A 188 -5.27 -37.86 25.41
CA LYS A 188 -5.47 -37.35 26.79
C LYS A 188 -6.58 -36.31 27.02
N LYS A 189 -7.79 -36.84 27.12
CA LYS A 189 -8.94 -36.26 27.85
C LYS A 189 -8.79 -36.41 29.38
N GLU A 190 -9.55 -35.56 30.08
CA GLU A 190 -10.03 -35.63 31.49
C GLU A 190 -9.16 -35.06 32.64
N LYS A 191 -9.33 -33.75 32.96
CA LYS A 191 -9.08 -33.25 34.34
C LYS A 191 -9.82 -31.98 34.83
N TYR A 192 -10.84 -31.42 34.16
CA TYR A 192 -11.35 -30.09 34.54
C TYR A 192 -12.86 -29.98 34.82
N LYS A 193 -13.42 -30.87 35.65
CA LYS A 193 -14.78 -30.75 36.21
C LYS A 193 -14.98 -29.61 37.24
N GLY A 194 -13.94 -28.84 37.58
CA GLY A 194 -13.99 -27.82 38.65
C GLY A 194 -14.42 -26.40 38.25
N PHE A 195 -14.18 -25.98 37.00
CA PHE A 195 -14.26 -24.55 36.63
C PHE A 195 -15.70 -24.00 36.48
N ALA A 196 -16.65 -24.86 36.11
CA ALA A 196 -18.07 -24.50 35.97
C ALA A 196 -18.75 -24.11 37.29
N LYS A 197 -18.23 -24.59 38.43
CA LYS A 197 -18.77 -24.27 39.77
C LYS A 197 -18.33 -22.88 40.26
N TRP A 198 -17.15 -22.41 39.86
CA TRP A 198 -16.59 -21.11 40.24
C TRP A 198 -17.25 -19.94 39.49
N ALA A 199 -17.50 -20.08 38.18
CA ALA A 199 -18.10 -19.03 37.35
C ALA A 199 -19.55 -18.65 37.75
N LYS A 200 -20.32 -19.62 38.27
CA LYS A 200 -21.68 -19.36 38.79
C LYS A 200 -21.69 -18.52 40.07
N LEU A 201 -20.64 -18.57 40.89
CA LEU A 201 -20.53 -17.78 42.12
C LEU A 201 -20.19 -16.31 41.81
N LYS A 202 -19.31 -16.06 40.83
CA LYS A 202 -18.91 -14.69 40.41
C LYS A 202 -20.04 -13.89 39.76
N LYS A 203 -20.94 -14.54 39.03
CA LYS A 203 -22.07 -13.88 38.35
C LYS A 203 -23.06 -13.24 39.34
N LYS A 204 -23.30 -13.87 40.50
CA LYS A 204 -24.17 -13.33 41.56
C LYS A 204 -23.57 -12.13 42.31
N GLU A 205 -22.24 -12.03 42.42
CA GLU A 205 -21.56 -10.88 43.06
C GLU A 205 -21.61 -9.60 42.20
N ILE A 206 -21.67 -9.75 40.88
CA ILE A 206 -21.63 -8.64 39.93
C ILE A 206 -23.02 -8.03 39.73
N GLU A 207 -24.07 -8.85 39.72
CA GLU A 207 -25.47 -8.39 39.57
C GLU A 207 -25.98 -7.55 40.76
N GLN A 208 -25.34 -7.64 41.94
CA GLN A 208 -25.70 -6.82 43.11
C GLN A 208 -25.05 -5.42 43.14
N LYS A 209 -24.09 -5.12 42.24
CA LYS A 209 -23.36 -3.84 42.25
C LYS A 209 -23.90 -2.78 41.28
N THR A 210 -24.92 -3.08 40.48
CA THR A 210 -25.40 -2.20 39.39
C THR A 210 -26.72 -1.48 39.69
N VAL A 211 -26.96 -1.12 40.96
CA VAL A 211 -28.04 -0.20 41.35
C VAL A 211 -27.46 0.83 42.30
N TYR A 212 -27.04 2.00 41.80
CA TYR A 212 -27.07 3.32 42.47
C TYR A 212 -26.50 4.41 41.52
N GLN A 213 -27.41 5.24 40.99
CA GLN A 213 -27.34 6.70 40.68
C GLN A 213 -26.12 7.22 39.86
N LYS A 214 -26.22 7.73 38.61
CA LYS A 214 -26.99 8.88 38.07
C LYS A 214 -27.19 10.03 39.08
N ASP A 215 -26.35 11.07 39.01
CA ASP A 215 -26.80 12.47 38.92
C ASP A 215 -25.68 13.53 38.77
N SER A 216 -26.07 14.61 38.07
CA SER A 216 -25.60 16.02 38.11
C SER A 216 -24.45 16.53 37.21
N ASN A 217 -24.88 17.11 36.08
CA ASN A 217 -24.51 18.41 35.50
C ASN A 217 -23.17 19.09 35.87
N LYS A 218 -22.36 19.39 34.84
CA LYS A 218 -21.68 20.70 34.69
C LYS A 218 -21.37 21.03 33.22
N ASN A 219 -21.91 22.18 32.82
CA ASN A 219 -21.82 22.88 31.54
C ASN A 219 -20.46 22.82 30.84
N ILE A 220 -20.43 22.30 29.62
CA ILE A 220 -19.49 22.71 28.56
C ILE A 220 -20.32 23.48 27.54
N LYS A 221 -19.97 24.74 27.31
CA LYS A 221 -20.57 25.53 26.22
C LYS A 221 -20.15 24.91 24.90
N GLU A 222 -21.07 24.22 24.24
CA GLU A 222 -20.95 23.89 22.83
C GLU A 222 -20.93 25.20 22.04
N ILE A 223 -19.83 25.43 21.32
CA ILE A 223 -19.79 26.40 20.24
C ILE A 223 -20.41 25.68 19.05
N GLU A 224 -21.67 26.00 18.74
CA GLU A 224 -22.36 25.51 17.54
C GLU A 224 -21.74 26.16 16.30
N PHE A 225 -20.99 25.37 15.52
CA PHE A 225 -20.63 25.69 14.15
C PHE A 225 -21.82 25.36 13.22
N PRO A 226 -22.02 26.09 12.10
CA PRO A 226 -22.96 25.66 11.08
C PRO A 226 -22.43 24.41 10.36
N ARG A 227 -22.85 23.22 10.81
CA ARG A 227 -22.67 21.91 10.17
C ARG A 227 -23.51 21.79 8.90
N THR A 228 -23.17 22.45 7.79
CA THR A 228 -24.03 22.34 6.58
C THR A 228 -23.36 21.75 5.35
N PHE A 229 -22.03 21.60 5.32
CA PHE A 229 -21.36 20.98 4.16
C PHE A 229 -20.15 20.13 4.57
N GLU A 230 -20.37 18.82 4.65
CA GLU A 230 -19.33 17.81 4.90
C GLU A 230 -19.17 16.94 3.65
N PRO A 231 -18.31 17.31 2.68
CA PRO A 231 -18.29 16.66 1.38
C PRO A 231 -17.84 15.19 1.45
N TRP A 232 -17.03 14.82 2.45
CA TRP A 232 -16.59 13.43 2.66
C TRP A 232 -17.61 12.56 3.41
N GLY A 233 -18.72 13.14 3.89
CA GLY A 233 -19.72 12.42 4.68
C GLY A 233 -19.13 11.84 5.97
N GLU A 234 -19.57 10.64 6.32
CA GLU A 234 -19.06 9.90 7.48
C GLU A 234 -17.58 9.53 7.30
N LEU A 235 -16.76 9.92 8.27
CA LEU A 235 -15.33 9.66 8.24
C LEU A 235 -15.02 8.18 8.52
N TRP A 236 -13.88 7.72 8.01
CA TRP A 236 -13.45 6.33 8.16
C TRP A 236 -13.27 5.91 9.62
N GLU A 237 -12.83 6.81 10.49
CA GLU A 237 -12.68 6.57 11.92
C GLU A 237 -14.02 6.21 12.57
N ASP A 238 -15.09 6.92 12.19
CA ASP A 238 -16.46 6.65 12.66
C ASP A 238 -16.96 5.30 12.10
N GLN A 239 -16.72 5.04 10.81
CA GLN A 239 -17.03 3.74 10.19
C GLN A 239 -16.32 2.58 10.88
N GLN A 240 -15.04 2.74 11.21
CA GLN A 240 -14.28 1.73 11.94
C GLN A 240 -14.85 1.47 13.32
N GLN A 241 -15.33 2.50 14.01
CA GLN A 241 -15.95 2.35 15.32
C GLN A 241 -17.25 1.54 15.21
N ILE A 242 -18.13 1.87 14.26
CA ILE A 242 -19.39 1.16 14.03
C ILE A 242 -19.14 -0.32 13.68
N ILE A 243 -18.18 -0.59 12.79
CA ILE A 243 -17.80 -1.96 12.41
C ILE A 243 -17.24 -2.71 13.63
N ARG A 244 -16.40 -2.05 14.45
CA ARG A 244 -15.82 -2.66 15.65
C ARG A 244 -16.89 -2.97 16.69
N GLU A 245 -17.84 -2.07 16.93
CA GLU A 245 -18.93 -2.27 17.90
C GLU A 245 -19.88 -3.41 17.48
N SER A 246 -20.12 -3.56 16.18
CA SER A 246 -20.93 -4.66 15.65
C SER A 246 -20.18 -5.99 15.52
N SER A 247 -18.84 -5.98 15.55
CA SER A 247 -18.04 -7.18 15.32
C SER A 247 -17.98 -8.08 16.55
N PRO A 248 -18.27 -9.40 16.40
CA PRO A 248 -18.09 -10.36 17.48
C PRO A 248 -16.62 -10.61 17.82
N PHE A 249 -15.68 -10.06 17.03
CA PHE A 249 -14.24 -10.30 17.12
C PHE A 249 -13.45 -9.11 17.67
N SER A 250 -14.13 -7.99 17.93
CA SER A 250 -13.50 -6.72 18.31
C SER A 250 -12.70 -6.73 19.61
N PHE A 251 -12.94 -7.73 20.47
CA PHE A 251 -12.22 -7.93 21.73
C PHE A 251 -10.81 -8.51 21.55
N MET A 252 -10.48 -9.06 20.37
CA MET A 252 -9.16 -9.63 20.12
C MET A 252 -8.10 -8.55 19.91
N LYS A 253 -6.91 -8.79 20.46
CA LYS A 253 -5.79 -7.84 20.44
C LYS A 253 -5.28 -7.62 19.02
N SER A 254 -5.26 -8.67 18.21
CA SER A 254 -4.80 -8.60 16.81
C SER A 254 -5.87 -8.09 15.83
N TYR A 255 -7.09 -7.80 16.31
CA TYR A 255 -8.22 -7.42 15.48
C TYR A 255 -7.97 -6.11 14.71
N LYS A 256 -8.02 -6.22 13.38
CA LYS A 256 -7.82 -5.09 12.45
C LYS A 256 -8.93 -5.07 11.41
N ILE A 257 -9.40 -3.85 11.12
CA ILE A 257 -10.35 -3.53 10.04
C ILE A 257 -9.57 -2.83 8.94
N ARG A 258 -9.62 -3.36 7.71
CA ARG A 258 -8.91 -2.77 6.57
C ARG A 258 -9.83 -2.61 5.37
N PRO A 259 -9.89 -1.42 4.75
CA PRO A 259 -10.55 -1.23 3.48
C PRO A 259 -9.54 -1.52 2.35
N ILE A 260 -9.90 -2.38 1.42
CA ILE A 260 -9.06 -2.73 0.27
C ILE A 260 -9.86 -2.65 -1.02
N ILE A 261 -9.20 -2.29 -2.10
CA ILE A 261 -9.71 -2.38 -3.46
C ILE A 261 -9.21 -3.67 -4.08
N VAL A 262 -10.12 -4.49 -4.59
CA VAL A 262 -9.80 -5.68 -5.37
C VAL A 262 -9.87 -5.31 -6.85
N LYS A 263 -8.78 -5.52 -7.59
CA LYS A 263 -8.75 -5.38 -9.05
C LYS A 263 -8.46 -6.73 -9.70
N GLY A 264 -9.43 -7.20 -10.48
CA GLY A 264 -9.33 -8.42 -11.29
C GLY A 264 -9.40 -8.12 -12.78
N GLY A 265 -8.41 -8.57 -13.53
CA GLY A 265 -8.27 -8.35 -14.96
C GLY A 265 -7.41 -7.14 -15.37
N ASP A 266 -6.67 -6.56 -14.43
CA ASP A 266 -5.74 -5.43 -14.61
C ASP A 266 -4.32 -5.81 -14.15
N ASP A 267 -3.31 -5.36 -14.89
CA ASP A 267 -1.90 -5.58 -14.54
C ASP A 267 -1.40 -4.48 -13.56
N LEU A 268 -1.30 -4.84 -12.28
CA LEU A 268 -0.86 -3.92 -11.23
C LEU A 268 0.66 -3.85 -11.04
N ARG A 269 1.46 -4.65 -11.76
CA ARG A 269 2.92 -4.70 -11.57
C ARG A 269 3.58 -3.35 -11.85
N GLN A 270 3.05 -2.60 -12.80
CA GLN A 270 3.57 -1.29 -13.19
C GLN A 270 3.28 -0.24 -12.12
N GLU A 271 2.04 -0.22 -11.62
CA GLU A 271 1.63 0.64 -10.52
C GLU A 271 2.41 0.28 -9.24
N TYR A 272 2.67 -1.01 -9.01
CA TYR A 272 3.48 -1.49 -7.89
C TYR A 272 4.94 -1.01 -7.96
N ILE A 273 5.57 -1.02 -9.15
CA ILE A 273 6.88 -0.38 -9.36
C ILE A 273 6.81 1.11 -9.07
N ALA A 274 5.78 1.81 -9.55
CA ALA A 274 5.60 3.24 -9.27
C ALA A 274 5.51 3.51 -7.76
N MET A 275 4.74 2.71 -7.02
CA MET A 275 4.60 2.85 -5.56
C MET A 275 5.93 2.67 -4.83
N GLN A 276 6.76 1.70 -5.24
CA GLN A 276 8.09 1.54 -4.67
C GLN A 276 8.96 2.78 -4.86
N LEU A 277 8.93 3.38 -6.06
CA LEU A 277 9.67 4.62 -6.33
C LEU A 277 9.12 5.81 -5.53
N ILE A 278 7.79 5.95 -5.44
CA ILE A 278 7.11 7.01 -4.69
C ILE A 278 7.38 6.90 -3.19
N GLN A 279 7.41 5.68 -2.65
CA GLN A 279 7.85 5.41 -1.28
C GLN A 279 9.27 5.90 -1.07
N LYS A 280 10.18 5.66 -2.01
CA LYS A 280 11.56 6.14 -1.89
C LYS A 280 11.68 7.65 -1.98
N PHE A 281 10.94 8.30 -2.88
CA PHE A 281 10.85 9.76 -2.94
C PHE A 281 10.35 10.36 -1.61
N SER A 282 9.27 9.79 -1.06
CA SER A 282 8.71 10.21 0.23
C SER A 282 9.73 10.07 1.37
N GLU A 283 10.48 8.96 1.41
CA GLU A 283 11.54 8.75 2.39
C GLU A 283 12.68 9.78 2.27
N ILE A 284 13.12 10.07 1.04
CA ILE A 284 14.17 11.07 0.77
C ILE A 284 13.75 12.45 1.29
N PHE A 285 12.53 12.90 0.98
CA PHE A 285 12.04 14.19 1.44
C PHE A 285 11.94 14.28 2.96
N LYS A 286 11.44 13.21 3.60
CA LYS A 286 11.36 13.11 5.06
C LYS A 286 12.75 13.18 5.70
N ASN A 287 13.71 12.41 5.20
CA ASN A 287 15.07 12.38 5.73
C ASN A 287 15.80 13.73 5.58
N ALA A 288 15.50 14.47 4.52
CA ALA A 288 16.05 15.80 4.26
C ALA A 288 15.27 16.95 4.93
N ASN A 289 14.20 16.66 5.68
CA ASN A 289 13.29 17.65 6.27
C ASN A 289 12.74 18.65 5.23
N ILE A 290 12.42 18.15 4.03
CA ILE A 290 11.75 18.93 2.99
C ILE A 290 10.25 18.61 3.12
N PRO A 291 9.39 19.62 3.35
CA PRO A 291 7.95 19.40 3.58
C PRO A 291 7.23 19.21 2.23
N LEU A 292 7.63 18.15 1.51
CA LEU A 292 6.95 17.66 0.33
C LEU A 292 6.10 16.46 0.73
N TYR A 293 4.84 16.50 0.35
CA TYR A 293 3.91 15.43 0.67
C TYR A 293 3.73 14.48 -0.52
N LEU A 294 3.85 13.19 -0.22
CA LEU A 294 3.49 12.10 -1.10
C LEU A 294 2.80 11.05 -0.24
N ARG A 295 1.72 10.45 -0.74
CA ARG A 295 1.04 9.33 -0.09
C ARG A 295 1.23 8.05 -0.90
N PRO A 296 2.37 7.33 -0.71
CA PRO A 296 2.47 5.96 -1.20
C PRO A 296 1.38 5.11 -0.56
N TYR A 297 0.79 4.19 -1.31
CA TYR A 297 -0.22 3.26 -0.82
C TYR A 297 0.17 1.83 -1.16
N GLU A 298 -0.28 0.89 -0.32
CA GLU A 298 0.10 -0.51 -0.51
C GLU A 298 -0.59 -1.11 -1.73
N ILE A 299 0.20 -1.83 -2.54
CA ILE A 299 -0.29 -2.67 -3.62
C ILE A 299 0.28 -4.06 -3.43
N ILE A 300 -0.59 -5.05 -3.50
CA ILE A 300 -0.22 -6.46 -3.46
C ILE A 300 -0.58 -7.06 -4.81
N VAL A 301 0.43 -7.35 -5.60
CA VAL A 301 0.25 -8.02 -6.88
C VAL A 301 0.12 -9.51 -6.65
N THR A 302 -1.05 -10.10 -6.91
CA THR A 302 -1.31 -11.53 -6.67
C THR A 302 -1.06 -12.40 -7.89
N SER A 303 -1.21 -11.82 -9.08
CA SER A 303 -1.00 -12.50 -10.36
C SER A 303 -0.64 -11.48 -11.45
N PRO A 304 -0.35 -11.92 -12.69
CA PRO A 304 -0.09 -11.02 -13.82
C PRO A 304 -1.25 -10.07 -14.17
N ASN A 305 -2.48 -10.36 -13.72
CA ASN A 305 -3.68 -9.60 -14.05
C ASN A 305 -4.61 -9.39 -12.84
N SER A 306 -4.12 -9.55 -11.61
CA SER A 306 -4.92 -9.29 -10.42
C SER A 306 -4.08 -8.86 -9.24
N GLY A 307 -4.73 -8.13 -8.33
CA GLY A 307 -4.16 -7.81 -7.03
C GLY A 307 -5.07 -6.94 -6.17
N PHE A 308 -4.50 -6.52 -5.05
CA PHE A 308 -5.16 -5.67 -4.07
C PHE A 308 -4.46 -4.32 -4.01
N ILE A 309 -5.24 -3.27 -3.78
CA ILE A 309 -4.76 -1.90 -3.57
C ILE A 309 -5.34 -1.41 -2.25
N GLU A 310 -4.56 -0.73 -1.43
CA GLU A 310 -5.04 -0.02 -0.25
C GLU A 310 -6.11 1.01 -0.67
N PHE A 311 -7.30 0.95 -0.05
CA PHE A 311 -8.28 2.00 -0.23
C PHE A 311 -7.86 3.23 0.57
N LEU A 312 -7.92 4.41 -0.03
CA LEU A 312 -7.60 5.67 0.63
C LEU A 312 -8.88 6.30 1.21
N PRO A 313 -9.17 6.10 2.52
CA PRO A 313 -10.34 6.69 3.15
C PRO A 313 -10.28 8.21 3.18
N ASN A 314 -11.44 8.84 3.41
CA ASN A 314 -11.56 10.30 3.57
C ASN A 314 -10.99 11.07 2.38
N THR A 315 -11.11 10.51 1.18
CA THR A 315 -10.69 11.14 -0.08
C THR A 315 -11.83 11.19 -1.10
N LEU A 316 -11.82 12.21 -1.95
CA LEU A 316 -12.73 12.34 -3.10
C LEU A 316 -11.94 12.68 -4.34
N SER A 317 -12.33 12.15 -5.50
CA SER A 317 -11.70 12.58 -6.75
C SER A 317 -12.11 14.01 -7.11
N LEU A 318 -11.21 14.76 -7.73
CA LEU A 318 -11.49 16.11 -8.21
C LEU A 318 -12.63 16.11 -9.24
N ASP A 319 -12.76 15.04 -10.02
CA ASP A 319 -13.92 14.84 -10.93
C ASP A 319 -15.23 14.68 -10.16
N TYR A 320 -15.23 13.92 -9.06
CA TYR A 320 -16.40 13.77 -8.19
C TYR A 320 -16.79 15.11 -7.57
N ILE A 321 -15.83 15.85 -6.99
CA ILE A 321 -16.04 17.16 -6.38
C ILE A 321 -16.69 18.11 -7.38
N LYS A 322 -16.13 18.24 -8.59
CA LYS A 322 -16.64 19.15 -9.63
C LYS A 322 -18.06 18.84 -10.09
N LYS A 323 -18.49 17.58 -10.00
CA LYS A 323 -19.80 17.13 -10.48
C LYS A 323 -20.87 17.14 -9.39
N HIS A 324 -20.50 16.85 -8.15
CA HIS A 324 -21.46 16.56 -7.08
C HIS A 324 -21.50 17.62 -5.99
N VAL A 325 -20.47 18.48 -5.88
CA VAL A 325 -20.55 19.62 -4.96
C VAL A 325 -21.51 20.67 -5.52
N PRO A 326 -22.59 21.00 -4.80
CA PRO A 326 -23.55 22.00 -5.25
C PRO A 326 -22.88 23.36 -5.46
N ASN A 327 -23.22 24.04 -6.55
CA ASN A 327 -22.68 25.38 -6.87
C ASN A 327 -21.14 25.44 -6.92
N TYR A 328 -20.47 24.37 -7.36
CA TYR A 328 -19.03 24.40 -7.59
C TYR A 328 -18.66 25.50 -8.60
N ASN A 329 -17.94 26.52 -8.13
CA ASN A 329 -17.45 27.62 -8.96
C ASN A 329 -15.97 27.45 -9.30
N SER A 330 -15.14 27.24 -8.27
CA SER A 330 -13.71 27.02 -8.40
C SER A 330 -13.17 26.15 -7.27
N LEU A 331 -12.00 25.55 -7.47
CA LEU A 331 -11.32 24.81 -6.40
C LEU A 331 -10.98 25.70 -5.20
N ASN A 332 -10.66 26.97 -5.44
CA ASN A 332 -10.41 27.92 -4.36
C ASN A 332 -11.66 28.09 -3.48
N ASP A 333 -12.82 28.29 -4.09
CA ASP A 333 -14.09 28.44 -3.36
C ASP A 333 -14.44 27.15 -2.61
N PHE A 334 -14.20 25.99 -3.24
CA PHE A 334 -14.36 24.70 -2.56
C PHE A 334 -13.49 24.62 -1.30
N TYR A 335 -12.21 24.98 -1.37
CA TYR A 335 -11.32 24.97 -0.19
C TYR A 335 -11.77 25.98 0.87
N GLN A 336 -12.15 27.20 0.48
CA GLN A 336 -12.60 28.21 1.43
C GLN A 336 -13.87 27.79 2.16
N ILE A 337 -14.86 27.24 1.45
CA ILE A 337 -16.12 26.77 2.03
C ILE A 337 -15.88 25.54 2.92
N THR A 338 -15.06 24.60 2.46
CA THR A 338 -14.89 23.31 3.12
C THR A 338 -14.01 23.39 4.36
N PHE A 339 -12.91 24.13 4.29
CA PHE A 339 -11.94 24.19 5.39
C PHE A 339 -12.14 25.41 6.30
N GLY A 340 -12.83 26.47 5.83
CA GLY A 340 -13.17 27.63 6.64
C GLY A 340 -11.95 28.21 7.37
N ASP A 341 -12.00 28.17 8.71
CA ASP A 341 -10.92 28.65 9.59
C ASP A 341 -9.58 27.91 9.38
N TYR A 342 -9.61 26.70 8.82
CA TYR A 342 -8.43 25.87 8.50
C TYR A 342 -7.96 26.02 7.06
N PHE A 343 -8.49 26.98 6.29
CA PHE A 343 -8.15 27.17 4.89
C PHE A 343 -6.64 27.32 4.64
N GLU A 344 -5.93 28.08 5.47
CA GLU A 344 -4.49 28.30 5.30
C GLU A 344 -3.67 27.01 5.44
N GLU A 345 -4.06 26.15 6.40
CA GLU A 345 -3.42 24.84 6.60
C GLU A 345 -3.73 23.89 5.43
N ALA A 346 -4.99 23.84 4.99
CA ALA A 346 -5.39 23.05 3.82
C ALA A 346 -4.73 23.54 2.53
N GLN A 347 -4.59 24.85 2.33
CA GLN A 347 -3.89 25.46 1.21
C GLN A 347 -2.40 25.11 1.23
N LYS A 348 -1.78 25.11 2.41
CA LYS A 348 -0.39 24.66 2.56
C LYS A 348 -0.25 23.17 2.22
N ASN A 349 -1.12 22.31 2.74
CA ASN A 349 -1.15 20.87 2.42
C ASN A 349 -1.32 20.64 0.92
N PHE A 350 -2.18 21.44 0.27
CA PHE A 350 -2.34 21.44 -1.19
C PHE A 350 -1.03 21.77 -1.90
N VAL A 351 -0.33 22.84 -1.50
CA VAL A 351 0.95 23.24 -2.11
C VAL A 351 2.04 22.18 -1.93
N GLU A 352 2.18 21.63 -0.73
CA GLU A 352 3.21 20.63 -0.39
C GLU A 352 3.01 19.32 -1.15
N SER A 353 1.75 18.88 -1.28
CA SER A 353 1.39 17.70 -2.07
C SER A 353 1.48 17.95 -3.58
N LEU A 354 1.02 19.11 -4.06
CA LEU A 354 1.12 19.52 -5.46
C LEU A 354 2.56 19.54 -5.94
N ALA A 355 3.48 20.11 -5.16
CA ALA A 355 4.91 20.11 -5.49
C ALA A 355 5.49 18.69 -5.52
N GLY A 356 5.13 17.84 -4.55
CA GLY A 356 5.61 16.46 -4.48
C GLY A 356 5.18 15.65 -5.69
N TYR A 357 3.89 15.68 -6.00
CA TYR A 357 3.31 14.99 -7.15
C TYR A 357 3.80 15.54 -8.50
N SER A 358 4.03 16.86 -8.60
CA SER A 358 4.59 17.47 -9.81
C SER A 358 6.00 16.95 -10.12
N LEU A 359 6.87 16.83 -9.11
CA LEU A 359 8.22 16.28 -9.27
C LEU A 359 8.20 14.83 -9.76
N ILE A 360 7.38 13.97 -9.15
CA ILE A 360 7.33 12.56 -9.55
C ILE A 360 6.69 12.38 -10.92
N CYS A 361 5.68 13.17 -11.29
CA CYS A 361 5.09 13.13 -12.64
C CYS A 361 6.12 13.50 -13.71
N TYR A 362 6.97 14.49 -13.44
CA TYR A 362 8.08 14.85 -14.31
C TYR A 362 9.12 13.72 -14.41
N LEU A 363 9.62 13.20 -13.27
CA LEU A 363 10.72 12.23 -13.26
C LEU A 363 10.30 10.84 -13.77
N LEU A 364 9.08 10.40 -13.44
CA LEU A 364 8.56 9.09 -13.82
C LEU A 364 7.77 9.10 -15.13
N GLN A 365 7.51 10.28 -15.71
CA GLN A 365 6.69 10.46 -16.91
C GLN A 365 5.32 9.79 -16.74
N ILE A 366 4.67 10.09 -15.62
CA ILE A 366 3.33 9.55 -15.32
C ILE A 366 2.35 10.19 -16.30
N LYS A 367 1.61 9.37 -17.03
CA LYS A 367 0.62 9.81 -18.01
C LYS A 367 -0.80 9.63 -17.47
N ASP A 368 -1.79 9.97 -18.30
CA ASP A 368 -3.21 9.85 -17.96
C ASP A 368 -3.58 10.59 -16.66
N ARG A 369 -3.07 11.81 -16.49
CA ARG A 369 -3.35 12.67 -15.33
C ARG A 369 -4.59 13.51 -15.63
N HIS A 370 -5.75 13.00 -15.23
CA HIS A 370 -7.04 13.69 -15.32
C HIS A 370 -7.70 13.81 -13.92
N ASN A 371 -8.74 14.63 -13.79
CA ASN A 371 -9.40 14.91 -12.49
C ASN A 371 -9.92 13.65 -11.76
N GLY A 372 -10.22 12.56 -12.48
CA GLY A 372 -10.56 11.27 -11.87
C GLY A 372 -9.41 10.55 -11.14
N ASN A 373 -8.15 10.83 -11.50
CA ASN A 373 -6.93 10.22 -10.95
C ASN A 373 -6.25 11.12 -9.91
N ILE A 374 -6.88 12.24 -9.56
CA ILE A 374 -6.40 13.20 -8.57
C ILE A 374 -7.46 13.24 -7.47
N LEU A 375 -7.10 12.73 -6.30
CA LEU A 375 -7.92 12.76 -5.10
C LEU A 375 -7.58 13.98 -4.26
N ILE A 376 -8.53 14.44 -3.46
CA ILE A 376 -8.36 15.44 -2.40
C ILE A 376 -8.79 14.79 -1.08
N ASP A 377 -7.91 14.83 -0.08
CA ASP A 377 -8.21 14.33 1.27
C ASP A 377 -8.91 15.40 2.14
N ASN A 378 -9.46 14.96 3.27
CA ASN A 378 -10.17 15.81 4.22
C ASN A 378 -9.27 16.79 5.02
N VAL A 379 -7.99 16.92 4.66
CA VAL A 379 -7.07 17.92 5.22
C VAL A 379 -6.42 18.79 4.13
N GLY A 380 -6.81 18.62 2.87
CA GLY A 380 -6.43 19.51 1.77
C GLY A 380 -5.22 19.07 0.93
N HIS A 381 -4.71 17.85 1.07
CA HIS A 381 -3.69 17.35 0.14
C HIS A 381 -4.33 16.89 -1.17
N ILE A 382 -3.57 17.01 -2.27
CA ILE A 382 -3.83 16.22 -3.47
C ILE A 382 -3.09 14.87 -3.39
N ILE A 383 -3.74 13.81 -3.84
CA ILE A 383 -3.16 12.46 -3.90
C ILE A 383 -3.41 11.89 -5.29
N HIS A 384 -2.34 11.63 -6.05
CA HIS A 384 -2.49 10.96 -7.34
C HIS A 384 -2.63 9.44 -7.14
N ILE A 385 -3.53 8.83 -7.92
CA ILE A 385 -3.76 7.38 -7.97
C ILE A 385 -3.66 6.86 -9.40
N ASP A 386 -3.72 5.53 -9.56
CA ASP A 386 -3.73 4.86 -10.87
C ASP A 386 -2.49 5.16 -11.71
N PHE A 387 -1.34 4.62 -11.30
CA PHE A 387 -0.07 4.77 -12.00
C PHE A 387 0.16 3.65 -13.02
N GLY A 388 -0.90 3.17 -13.68
CA GLY A 388 -0.80 2.15 -14.73
C GLY A 388 -0.05 2.61 -15.99
N PHE A 389 0.08 3.92 -16.20
CA PHE A 389 0.76 4.53 -17.35
C PHE A 389 2.00 5.32 -16.93
N ILE A 390 3.11 4.61 -16.69
CA ILE A 390 4.40 5.20 -16.32
C ILE A 390 5.45 5.01 -17.43
N PHE A 391 6.49 5.83 -17.38
CA PHE A 391 7.62 5.78 -18.31
C PHE A 391 7.19 5.95 -19.77
N SER A 392 7.30 4.89 -20.57
CA SER A 392 7.11 4.97 -22.02
C SER A 392 5.67 4.67 -22.45
N ILE A 393 4.84 4.04 -21.61
CA ILE A 393 3.46 3.70 -22.01
C ILE A 393 2.59 4.94 -22.01
N ALA A 394 1.71 5.07 -23.01
CA ALA A 394 0.63 6.04 -23.03
C ALA A 394 -0.71 5.33 -23.27
N PRO A 395 -1.83 5.87 -22.74
CA PRO A 395 -3.15 5.34 -23.02
C PRO A 395 -3.42 5.36 -24.54
N GLY A 396 -3.90 4.23 -25.07
CA GLY A 396 -4.25 4.09 -26.49
C GLY A 396 -3.07 4.05 -27.48
N GLY A 397 -1.82 3.95 -27.04
CA GLY A 397 -0.65 3.85 -27.92
C GLY A 397 -0.27 5.15 -28.65
N ILE A 398 -0.98 6.25 -28.39
CA ILE A 398 -0.70 7.58 -28.95
C ILE A 398 0.33 8.27 -28.05
N LYS A 399 1.44 8.72 -28.63
CA LYS A 399 2.45 9.53 -27.93
C LYS A 399 1.87 10.93 -27.67
N PHE A 400 1.10 11.07 -26.58
CA PHE A 400 0.62 12.36 -26.06
C PHE A 400 1.80 13.31 -25.74
N GLU A 401 1.51 14.61 -25.77
CA GLU A 401 2.44 15.76 -25.61
C GLU A 401 3.48 15.62 -24.50
N THR A 402 4.58 16.37 -24.64
CA THR A 402 5.79 16.42 -23.81
C THR A 402 5.60 16.84 -22.34
N ALA A 403 4.42 17.33 -21.93
CA ALA A 403 4.18 17.85 -20.58
C ALA A 403 3.37 16.87 -19.70
N ASN A 404 4.06 16.11 -18.82
CA ASN A 404 3.45 15.03 -18.03
C ASN A 404 2.64 15.49 -16.79
N PHE A 405 2.66 16.79 -16.44
CA PHE A 405 1.79 17.38 -15.43
C PHE A 405 1.46 18.83 -15.81
N LYS A 406 0.18 19.19 -15.80
CA LYS A 406 -0.30 20.53 -16.18
C LYS A 406 -0.67 21.33 -14.95
N LEU A 407 0.14 22.34 -14.63
CA LEU A 407 -0.21 23.32 -13.61
C LEU A 407 -1.37 24.18 -14.12
N THR A 408 -2.58 23.91 -13.62
CA THR A 408 -3.80 24.56 -14.10
C THR A 408 -3.96 25.96 -13.49
N ASN A 409 -4.71 26.83 -14.17
CA ASN A 409 -5.07 28.14 -13.62
C ASN A 409 -5.87 28.01 -12.32
N GLU A 410 -6.63 26.93 -12.16
CA GLU A 410 -7.39 26.64 -10.94
C GLU A 410 -6.48 26.37 -9.75
N TYR A 411 -5.40 25.60 -9.94
CA TYR A 411 -4.39 25.37 -8.90
C TYR A 411 -3.63 26.65 -8.56
N VAL A 412 -3.30 27.45 -9.57
CA VAL A 412 -2.67 28.77 -9.38
C VAL A 412 -3.59 29.72 -8.63
N SER A 413 -4.89 29.70 -8.92
CA SER A 413 -5.90 30.49 -8.23
C SER A 413 -6.03 30.10 -6.75
N LEU A 414 -6.07 28.80 -6.45
CA LEU A 414 -6.06 28.30 -5.06
C LEU A 414 -4.79 28.71 -4.32
N MET A 415 -3.64 28.81 -5.00
CA MET A 415 -2.41 29.35 -4.39
C MET A 415 -2.42 30.88 -4.26
N GLY A 416 -3.46 31.60 -4.68
CA GLY A 416 -3.52 33.07 -4.62
C GLY A 416 -2.85 33.80 -5.80
N GLY A 417 -2.55 33.09 -6.90
CA GLY A 417 -1.98 33.66 -8.11
C GLY A 417 -0.46 33.51 -8.23
N ARG A 418 0.11 33.87 -9.39
CA ARG A 418 1.54 33.67 -9.70
C ARG A 418 2.51 34.53 -8.87
N ASN A 419 2.00 35.58 -8.25
CA ASN A 419 2.77 36.53 -7.44
C ASN A 419 2.56 36.34 -5.93
N SER A 420 1.82 35.31 -5.51
CA SER A 420 1.56 35.04 -4.10
C SER A 420 2.73 34.37 -3.40
N ASP A 421 2.74 34.48 -2.07
CA ASP A 421 3.71 33.79 -1.22
C ASP A 421 3.61 32.26 -1.36
N GLN A 422 2.39 31.72 -1.46
CA GLN A 422 2.15 30.28 -1.65
C GLN A 422 2.66 29.77 -2.99
N PHE A 423 2.54 30.55 -4.07
CA PHE A 423 3.16 30.20 -5.35
C PHE A 423 4.68 30.30 -5.29
N GLY A 424 5.22 31.27 -4.55
CA GLY A 424 6.64 31.36 -4.21
C GLY A 424 7.12 30.12 -3.44
N TYR A 425 6.34 29.68 -2.46
CA TYR A 425 6.59 28.49 -1.65
C TYR A 425 6.57 27.22 -2.50
N PHE A 426 5.55 27.04 -3.35
CA PHE A 426 5.48 25.95 -4.33
C PHE A 426 6.77 25.85 -5.16
N LYS A 427 7.25 26.98 -5.72
CA LYS A 427 8.50 27.00 -6.49
C LYS A 427 9.71 26.62 -5.63
N SER A 428 9.79 27.13 -4.40
CA SER A 428 10.88 26.77 -3.48
C SER A 428 10.92 25.27 -3.20
N LEU A 429 9.76 24.64 -2.96
CA LEU A 429 9.65 23.21 -2.72
C LEU A 429 10.03 22.38 -3.95
N MET A 430 9.60 22.77 -5.15
CA MET A 430 9.98 22.11 -6.40
C MET A 430 11.51 22.08 -6.56
N VAL A 431 12.19 23.21 -6.33
CA VAL A 431 13.66 23.30 -6.45
C VAL A 431 14.35 22.47 -5.37
N ARG A 432 13.97 22.64 -4.10
CA ARG A 432 14.56 21.92 -2.98
C ARG A 432 14.40 20.41 -3.13
N GLY A 433 13.20 19.96 -3.48
CA GLY A 433 12.90 18.55 -3.71
C GLY A 433 13.70 17.97 -4.87
N PHE A 434 13.79 18.68 -5.99
CA PHE A 434 14.55 18.22 -7.15
C PHE A 434 16.05 18.07 -6.85
N ILE A 435 16.64 19.08 -6.21
CA ILE A 435 18.06 19.05 -5.80
C ILE A 435 18.33 17.87 -4.87
N GLU A 436 17.42 17.60 -3.92
CA GLU A 436 17.60 16.49 -3.00
C GLU A 436 17.50 15.14 -3.72
N ILE A 437 16.47 14.94 -4.54
CA ILE A 437 16.27 13.73 -5.33
C ILE A 437 17.50 13.40 -6.19
N LYS A 438 18.12 14.41 -6.79
CA LYS A 438 19.30 14.28 -7.66
C LYS A 438 20.47 13.56 -6.94
N LYS A 439 20.58 13.66 -5.61
CA LYS A 439 21.61 12.95 -4.84
C LYS A 439 21.40 11.43 -4.81
N HIS A 440 20.19 10.95 -5.16
CA HIS A 440 19.77 9.56 -5.04
C HIS A 440 19.50 8.87 -6.38
N ILE A 441 19.94 9.45 -7.51
CA ILE A 441 19.73 8.90 -8.87
C ILE A 441 20.10 7.42 -8.97
N ASN A 442 21.27 7.05 -8.42
CA ASN A 442 21.77 5.68 -8.51
C ASN A 442 20.85 4.67 -7.82
N THR A 443 20.12 5.06 -6.78
CA THR A 443 19.13 4.20 -6.13
C THR A 443 17.99 3.88 -7.09
N PHE A 444 17.40 4.90 -7.74
CA PHE A 444 16.31 4.71 -8.70
C PHE A 444 16.75 3.92 -9.93
N VAL A 445 17.93 4.26 -10.46
CA VAL A 445 18.54 3.56 -11.60
C VAL A 445 18.77 2.09 -11.25
N CYS A 446 19.30 1.77 -10.07
CA CYS A 446 19.51 0.39 -9.64
C CYS A 446 18.20 -0.39 -9.52
N LEU A 447 17.16 0.19 -8.90
CA LEU A 447 15.85 -0.45 -8.77
C LEU A 447 15.27 -0.82 -10.14
N LEU A 448 15.30 0.12 -11.08
CA LEU A 448 14.76 -0.08 -12.43
C LEU A 448 15.62 -1.01 -13.28
N GLN A 449 16.94 -0.88 -13.20
CA GLN A 449 17.87 -1.73 -13.96
C GLN A 449 17.66 -3.21 -13.68
N ILE A 450 17.40 -3.58 -12.42
CA ILE A 450 17.08 -4.96 -12.05
C ILE A 450 15.76 -5.41 -12.70
N MET A 451 14.71 -4.59 -12.61
CA MET A 451 13.38 -4.95 -13.12
C MET A 451 13.29 -4.95 -14.66
N MET A 452 14.24 -4.30 -15.35
CA MET A 452 14.35 -4.29 -16.82
C MET A 452 14.95 -5.58 -17.38
N GLU A 453 15.74 -6.33 -16.61
CA GLU A 453 16.46 -7.49 -17.13
C GLU A 453 15.49 -8.67 -17.37
N GLN A 454 15.46 -9.20 -18.60
CA GLN A 454 14.58 -10.32 -18.98
C GLN A 454 13.07 -10.08 -18.77
N THR A 455 12.58 -8.84 -18.86
CA THR A 455 11.14 -8.51 -18.72
C THR A 455 10.43 -8.25 -20.04
N ASN A 456 9.14 -8.60 -20.10
CA ASN A 456 8.18 -8.24 -21.15
C ASN A 456 7.13 -7.22 -20.64
N MET A 457 7.33 -6.62 -19.47
CA MET A 457 6.42 -5.58 -18.97
C MET A 457 6.39 -4.38 -19.92
N GLN A 458 5.18 -3.93 -20.25
CA GLN A 458 4.94 -2.87 -21.23
C GLN A 458 5.68 -1.57 -20.89
N CYS A 459 5.87 -1.27 -19.60
CA CYS A 459 6.51 -0.02 -19.15
C CYS A 459 7.99 0.04 -19.51
N PHE A 460 8.60 -1.09 -19.86
CA PHE A 460 10.01 -1.20 -20.19
C PHE A 460 10.31 -1.43 -21.68
N VAL A 461 9.29 -1.63 -22.54
CA VAL A 461 9.50 -1.96 -23.96
C VAL A 461 10.26 -0.86 -24.71
N ASP A 462 9.87 0.40 -24.52
CA ASP A 462 10.52 1.59 -25.10
C ASP A 462 11.20 2.44 -24.02
N PHE A 463 11.58 1.83 -22.90
CA PHE A 463 12.21 2.56 -21.80
C PHE A 463 13.73 2.52 -21.92
N ASP A 464 14.33 3.71 -21.95
CA ASP A 464 15.77 3.86 -21.90
C ASP A 464 16.21 4.44 -20.54
N LEU A 465 17.13 3.73 -19.90
CA LEU A 465 17.63 4.06 -18.57
C LEU A 465 18.55 5.30 -18.60
N ALA A 466 19.25 5.56 -19.72
CA ALA A 466 20.03 6.78 -19.89
C ALA A 466 19.12 8.01 -19.98
N THR A 467 18.07 7.93 -20.80
CA THR A 467 17.01 8.95 -20.91
C THR A 467 16.33 9.20 -19.55
N PHE A 468 16.06 8.14 -18.77
CA PHE A 468 15.58 8.30 -17.39
C PHE A 468 16.55 9.09 -16.52
N ARG A 469 17.86 8.76 -16.57
CA ARG A 469 18.91 9.44 -15.82
C ARG A 469 19.05 10.91 -16.21
N ASP A 470 18.97 11.20 -17.50
CA ASP A 470 19.10 12.57 -18.04
C ASP A 470 18.02 13.52 -17.48
N ARG A 471 16.84 13.02 -17.12
CA ARG A 471 15.78 13.82 -16.49
C ARG A 471 16.18 14.42 -15.15
N PHE A 472 17.17 13.85 -14.46
CA PHE A 472 17.68 14.38 -13.20
C PHE A 472 18.72 15.50 -13.40
N LYS A 473 19.07 15.82 -14.66
CA LYS A 473 19.95 16.94 -15.04
C LYS A 473 21.25 16.97 -14.22
N GLU A 474 21.97 15.83 -14.20
CA GLU A 474 23.14 15.60 -13.34
C GLU A 474 24.21 16.69 -13.51
N ASN A 475 24.44 17.16 -14.73
CA ASN A 475 25.47 18.15 -15.07
C ASN A 475 25.00 19.62 -15.03
N SER A 476 23.73 19.88 -14.72
CA SER A 476 23.22 21.26 -14.62
C SER A 476 23.54 21.88 -13.25
N THR A 477 23.94 23.15 -13.25
CA THR A 477 24.07 23.97 -12.03
C THR A 477 22.69 24.29 -11.44
N ASP A 478 22.64 24.60 -10.15
CA ASP A 478 21.38 24.90 -9.45
C ASP A 478 20.60 26.06 -10.12
N GLN A 479 21.30 27.08 -10.61
CA GLN A 479 20.70 28.19 -11.37
C GLN A 479 20.15 27.77 -12.75
N GLY A 480 20.79 26.83 -13.44
CA GLY A 480 20.28 26.28 -14.70
C GLY A 480 19.05 25.39 -14.50
N MET A 481 18.92 24.77 -13.33
CA MET A 481 17.79 23.90 -12.98
C MET A 481 16.50 24.70 -12.71
N THR A 482 16.59 25.84 -12.01
CA THR A 482 15.45 26.75 -11.80
C THR A 482 14.78 27.16 -13.11
N ASN A 483 15.55 27.46 -14.15
CA ASN A 483 14.99 27.89 -15.43
C ASN A 483 14.35 26.75 -16.24
N GLY A 484 14.70 25.49 -15.97
CA GLY A 484 14.21 24.34 -16.74
C GLY A 484 13.13 23.50 -16.05
N ILE A 485 12.74 23.83 -14.82
CA ILE A 485 11.65 23.16 -14.06
C ILE A 485 10.34 23.95 -14.13
N PHE A 486 10.40 25.28 -14.37
CA PHE A 486 9.25 26.19 -14.34
C PHE A 486 8.75 26.68 -15.71
N ILE A 487 9.14 26.03 -16.82
CA ILE A 487 8.64 26.36 -18.17
C ILE A 487 7.50 25.42 -18.55
#